data_AF-A0A842HHB5-F1
#
_entry.id   AF-A0A842HHB5-F1
#
_cell.length_a   1.000
_cell.length_b   1.000
_cell.length_c   1.000
_cell.angle_alpha   90.00
_cell.angle_beta   90.00
_cell.angle_gamma   90.00
#
_symmetry.space_group_name_H-M   'P 1'
#
loop_
_entity.id
_entity.type
_entity.pdbx_description
1 polymer ?
#
loop_
_entity_poly.entity_id
_entity_poly.type
_entity_poly.pdbx_seq_one_letter_code
_entity_poly.pdbx_strand_id
1 'polypeptide(L)' 'MIHTLLEPPAPAATVHPQPRCNLLLHCGSQAVNRSRIAEVPTPPPTRTWQPVAHLTVLNTVERALLGRGLAIVNSA' A
#
# COMPACT_ATOMS: atom_id res chain seq x y z
N MET A 1 -37.92 -15.30 -31.86
CA MET A 1 -36.82 -16.03 -31.19
C MET A 1 -35.54 -15.22 -31.42
N ILE A 2 -35.08 -14.54 -30.39
CA ILE A 2 -33.85 -13.73 -30.43
C ILE A 2 -32.64 -14.66 -30.25
N HIS A 3 -31.89 -14.90 -31.33
CA HIS A 3 -30.57 -15.50 -31.26
C HIS A 3 -29.59 -14.44 -30.74
N THR A 4 -29.39 -14.41 -29.43
CA THR A 4 -28.30 -13.64 -28.81
C THR A 4 -26.99 -14.28 -29.25
N LEU A 5 -26.28 -13.64 -30.18
CA LEU A 5 -24.88 -13.95 -30.48
C LEU A 5 -24.07 -13.67 -29.21
N LEU A 6 -23.72 -14.74 -28.50
CA LEU A 6 -22.71 -14.69 -27.45
C LEU A 6 -21.37 -14.45 -28.14
N GLU A 7 -20.91 -13.20 -28.14
CA GLU A 7 -19.54 -12.85 -28.54
C GLU A 7 -18.57 -13.74 -27.74
N PRO A 8 -17.67 -14.49 -28.40
CA PRO A 8 -16.68 -15.30 -27.68
C PRO A 8 -15.87 -14.40 -26.76
N PRO A 9 -15.53 -14.83 -25.53
CA PRO A 9 -14.70 -14.03 -24.64
C PRO A 9 -13.39 -13.73 -25.37
N ALA A 10 -13.01 -12.45 -25.44
CA ALA A 10 -11.74 -12.02 -26.00
C ALA A 10 -10.61 -12.94 -25.49
N PRO A 11 -9.67 -13.37 -26.35
CA PRO A 11 -8.61 -14.28 -25.94
C PRO A 11 -7.92 -13.70 -24.71
N ALA A 12 -7.82 -14.51 -23.66
CA ALA A 12 -7.25 -14.13 -22.37
C ALA A 12 -5.96 -13.33 -22.61
N ALA A 13 -6.01 -12.04 -22.28
CA ALA A 13 -4.90 -11.13 -22.48
C ALA A 13 -3.63 -11.77 -21.92
N THR A 14 -2.58 -11.86 -22.74
CA THR A 14 -1.31 -12.46 -22.34
C THR A 14 -0.76 -11.65 -21.17
N VAL A 15 -0.82 -12.20 -19.96
CA VAL A 15 -0.28 -11.57 -18.75
C VAL A 15 1.23 -11.67 -18.83
N HIS A 16 1.89 -10.64 -19.38
CA HIS A 16 3.33 -10.50 -19.21
C HIS A 16 3.60 -10.22 -17.73
N PRO A 17 4.53 -10.93 -17.08
CA PRO A 17 4.92 -10.63 -15.71
C PRO A 17 5.44 -9.20 -15.68
N GLN A 18 4.62 -8.26 -15.23
CA GLN A 18 5.09 -6.89 -15.01
C GLN A 18 6.17 -6.98 -13.94
N PRO A 19 7.39 -6.46 -14.18
CA PRO A 19 8.42 -6.44 -13.17
C PRO A 19 7.85 -5.74 -11.94
N ARG A 20 7.79 -6.46 -10.82
CA ARG A 20 7.22 -5.92 -9.59
C ARG A 20 8.15 -4.82 -9.09
N CYS A 21 7.64 -3.59 -8.99
CA CYS A 21 8.31 -2.51 -8.27
C CYS A 21 8.29 -2.85 -6.76
N ASN A 22 9.20 -3.72 -6.33
CA ASN A 22 9.33 -4.10 -4.94
C ASN A 22 10.11 -3.03 -4.18
N LEU A 23 9.75 -2.85 -2.90
CA LEU A 23 10.55 -2.06 -1.98
C LEU A 23 11.86 -2.79 -1.68
N LEU A 24 12.95 -2.04 -1.66
CA LEU A 24 14.28 -2.52 -1.32
C LEU A 24 14.73 -1.88 0.00
N LEU A 25 15.39 -2.67 0.84
CA LEU A 25 16.01 -2.16 2.06
C LEU A 25 17.35 -1.51 1.70
N HIS A 26 17.52 -0.24 2.06
CA HIS A 26 18.80 0.47 2.00
C HIS A 26 19.62 0.21 3.28
N CYS A 27 20.91 0.55 3.27
CA CYS A 27 21.77 0.50 4.45
C CYS A 27 21.13 1.25 5.64
N GLY A 28 21.02 0.57 6.78
CA GLY A 28 20.39 1.13 8.00
C GLY A 28 18.87 0.99 8.06
N SER A 29 18.22 0.38 7.06
CA SER A 29 16.79 0.06 7.11
C SER A 29 16.55 -1.38 7.56
N GLN A 30 15.36 -1.61 8.13
CA GLN A 30 14.90 -2.93 8.55
C GLN A 30 13.44 -3.12 8.15
N ALA A 31 13.09 -4.32 7.70
CA ALA A 31 11.70 -4.71 7.55
C ALA A 31 11.11 -4.96 8.94
N VAL A 32 10.04 -4.24 9.27
CA VAL A 32 9.38 -4.31 10.58
C VAL A 32 7.87 -4.37 10.42
N ASN A 33 7.21 -5.06 11.34
CA ASN A 33 5.75 -5.12 11.37
C ASN A 33 5.13 -3.84 11.96
N ARG A 34 3.82 -3.67 11.77
CA ARG A 34 3.07 -2.51 12.28
C ARG A 34 3.14 -2.36 13.81
N SER A 35 3.18 -3.46 14.57
CA SER A 35 3.30 -3.41 16.04
C SER A 35 4.60 -2.75 16.46
N ARG A 36 5.72 -3.07 15.80
CA ARG A 36 7.02 -2.47 16.07
C ARG A 36 7.06 -0.99 15.72
N ILE A 37 6.35 -0.57 14.66
CA ILE A 37 6.20 0.85 14.31
C ILE A 37 5.43 1.60 15.40
N ALA A 38 4.42 0.96 16.01
CA ALA A 38 3.62 1.55 17.08
C ALA A 38 4.43 1.80 18.38
N GLU A 39 5.49 1.01 18.61
CA GLU A 39 6.39 1.16 19.76
C GLU A 39 7.33 2.37 19.65
N VAL A 40 7.50 2.95 18.45
CA VAL A 40 8.41 4.09 18.26
C VAL A 40 7.81 5.36 18.86
N PRO A 41 8.43 5.94 19.90
CA PRO A 41 7.88 7.12 20.55
C PRO A 41 7.89 8.31 19.60
N THR A 42 6.83 9.11 19.66
CA THR A 42 6.81 10.41 18.99
C THR A 42 7.62 11.39 19.84
N PRO A 43 8.64 12.06 19.29
CA PRO A 43 9.39 13.06 20.04
C PRO A 43 8.48 14.18 20.57
N PRO A 44 8.84 14.86 21.67
CA PRO A 44 8.11 16.03 22.14
C PRO A 44 8.12 17.14 21.08
N PRO A 45 7.03 17.90 20.92
CA PRO A 45 7.02 19.04 20.02
C PRO A 45 7.94 20.16 20.50
N THR A 46 8.44 20.94 19.54
CA THR A 46 9.17 22.20 19.79
C THR A 46 8.40 23.36 19.18
N ARG A 47 8.85 24.61 19.43
CA ARG A 47 8.18 25.83 18.94
C ARG A 47 7.95 25.83 17.42
N THR A 48 8.83 25.19 16.65
CA THR A 48 8.79 25.20 15.19
C THR A 48 8.62 23.81 14.59
N TRP A 49 8.41 22.78 15.40
CA TRP A 49 8.30 21.41 14.92
C TRP A 49 7.27 20.62 15.72
N GLN A 50 6.24 20.15 15.01
CA GLN A 50 5.17 19.33 15.54
C GLN A 50 5.25 17.93 14.93
N PRO A 51 5.96 16.97 15.57
CA PRO A 51 6.11 15.63 15.04
C PRO A 51 4.78 14.86 15.05
N VAL A 52 4.67 13.91 14.11
CA VAL A 52 3.52 13.01 13.98
C VAL A 52 4.00 11.58 14.22
N ALA A 53 3.22 10.79 14.97
CA ALA A 53 3.52 9.39 15.18
C ALA A 53 3.55 8.62 13.85
N HIS A 54 4.54 7.74 13.67
CA HIS A 54 4.69 6.93 12.47
C HIS A 54 3.42 6.13 12.15
N LEU A 55 2.79 5.55 13.17
CA LEU A 55 1.54 4.80 13.01
C LEU A 55 0.38 5.68 12.51
N THR A 56 0.31 6.94 12.95
CA THR A 56 -0.71 7.89 12.47
C THR A 56 -0.56 8.18 10.98
N VAL A 57 0.69 8.35 10.52
CA VAL A 57 0.98 8.54 9.09
C VAL A 57 0.55 7.30 8.30
N LEU A 58 0.96 6.11 8.74
CA LEU A 58 0.65 4.85 8.07
C LEU A 58 -0.87 4.63 7.94
N ASN A 59 -1.61 4.77 9.04
CA ASN A 59 -3.06 4.61 9.05
C ASN A 59 -3.77 5.64 8.16
N THR A 60 -3.22 6.85 8.06
CA THR A 60 -3.79 7.90 7.20
C THR A 60 -3.64 7.56 5.73
N VAL A 61 -2.46 7.08 5.32
CA VAL A 61 -2.22 6.63 3.95
C VAL A 61 -3.09 5.42 3.61
N GLU A 62 -3.15 4.43 4.50
CA GLU A 62 -3.97 3.23 4.32
C GLU A 62 -5.45 3.58 4.11
N ARG A 63 -6.03 4.44 4.95
CA ARG A 63 -7.40 4.94 4.76
C ARG A 63 -7.59 5.67 3.44
N ALA A 64 -6.61 6.49 3.03
CA ALA A 64 -6.70 7.23 1.77
C ALA A 64 -6.66 6.30 0.54
N LEU A 65 -5.87 5.22 0.59
CA LEU A 65 -5.84 4.20 -0.47
C LEU A 65 -7.15 3.43 -0.53
N LEU A 66 -7.63 2.93 0.60
CA LEU A 66 -8.90 2.21 0.70
C LEU A 66 -10.08 3.08 0.24
N GLY A 67 -10.10 4.36 0.62
CA GLY A 67 -11.12 5.32 0.19
C GLY A 67 -11.14 5.59 -1.32
N ARG A 68 -10.07 5.23 -2.03
CA ARG A 68 -9.96 5.30 -3.50
C ARG A 68 -10.21 3.95 -4.19
N GLY A 69 -10.65 2.93 -3.44
CA GLY A 69 -10.87 1.59 -3.97
C GLY A 69 -9.58 0.79 -4.23
N LEU A 70 -8.44 1.23 -3.69
CA LEU A 70 -7.18 0.51 -3.80
C LEU A 70 -7.04 -0.48 -2.64
N ALA A 71 -6.64 -1.72 -2.95
CA ALA A 71 -6.35 -2.74 -1.96
C ALA A 71 -4.85 -2.84 -1.67
N ILE A 72 -4.49 -2.97 -0.39
CA ILE A 72 -3.11 -3.26 0.02
C ILE A 72 -2.91 -4.76 -0.06
N VAL A 73 -2.15 -5.21 -1.07
CA VAL A 73 -1.88 -6.64 -1.33
C VAL A 73 -0.59 -7.14 -0.69
N ASN A 74 0.28 -6.22 -0.27
CA ASN A 74 1.53 -6.53 0.40
C ASN A 74 1.92 -5.40 1.36
N SER A 75 2.32 -5.75 2.58
CA SER A 75 2.89 -4.87 3.59
C SER A 75 3.89 -5.64 4.44
N ALA A 76 4.98 -5.00 4.86
CA ALA A 76 6.00 -5.59 5.73
C ALA A 76 5.49 -5.89 7.16
#